data_AF-A0A6P0VRS6-F1
#
_entry.id   AF-A0A6P0VRS6-F1
#
_cell.length_a   1.000
_cell.length_b   1.000
_cell.length_c   1.000
_cell.angle_alpha   90.00
_cell.angle_beta   90.00
_cell.angle_gamma   90.00
#
_symmetry.space_group_name_H-M   'P 1'
#
loop_
_entity.id
_entity.type
_entity.pdbx_description
1 polymer ?
#
loop_
_entity_poly.entity_id
_entity_poly.type
_entity_poly.pdbx_seq_one_letter_code
_entity_poly.pdbx_strand_id
1 'polypeptide(L)' 'MPKSKSLYICNACGAESPQWYGKCPSCGAWDSLKEEV' A
#
# COMPACT_ATOMS: atom_id res chain seq x y z
N MET A 1 18.35 10.96 9.17
CA MET A 1 17.31 9.92 9.27
C MET A 1 16.29 10.21 8.18
N PRO A 2 16.25 9.44 7.07
CA PRO A 2 15.27 9.69 6.03
C PRO A 2 13.88 9.49 6.65
N LYS A 3 12.99 10.47 6.43
CA LYS A 3 11.61 10.39 6.93
C LYS A 3 11.02 9.08 6.45
N SER A 4 10.67 8.18 7.37
CA SER A 4 9.94 6.96 7.10
C SER A 4 8.65 7.36 6.39
N LYS A 5 8.63 7.25 5.06
CA LYS A 5 7.41 7.44 4.29
C LYS A 5 6.65 6.14 4.47
N SER A 6 5.58 6.18 5.24
CA SER A 6 4.61 5.09 5.33
C SER A 6 4.17 4.75 3.90
N LEU A 7 4.65 3.63 3.37
CA LEU A 7 4.27 3.14 2.05
C LEU A 7 3.35 1.94 2.26
N TYR A 8 2.30 1.84 1.48
CA TYR A 8 1.35 0.74 1.55
C TYR A 8 1.52 -0.14 0.33
N ILE A 9 2.01 -1.36 0.52
CA ILE A 9 2.18 -2.35 -0.53
C ILE A 9 0.99 -3.30 -0.55
N CYS A 10 0.39 -3.47 -1.72
CA CYS A 10 -0.70 -4.40 -1.93
C CYS A 10 -0.17 -5.84 -2.01
N ASN A 11 -0.57 -6.72 -1.11
CA ASN A 11 -0.19 -8.13 -1.12
C ASN A 11 -0.79 -8.93 -2.30
N ALA A 12 -1.88 -8.45 -2.90
CA ALA A 12 -2.53 -9.13 -4.03
C ALA A 12 -1.83 -8.89 -5.38
N CYS A 13 -1.16 -7.74 -5.56
CA CYS A 13 -0.55 -7.37 -6.85
C CYS A 13 0.85 -6.73 -6.75
N GLY A 14 1.33 -6.44 -5.54
CA GLY A 14 2.60 -5.76 -5.30
C GLY A 14 2.55 -4.23 -5.45
N ALA A 15 1.38 -3.63 -5.72
CA ALA A 15 1.30 -2.20 -5.94
C ALA A 15 1.57 -1.38 -4.67
N GLU A 16 2.49 -0.44 -4.75
CA GLU A 16 2.84 0.51 -3.70
C GLU A 16 2.00 1.79 -3.78
N SER A 17 1.55 2.27 -2.62
CA SER A 17 0.72 3.47 -2.49
C SER A 17 1.16 4.26 -1.26
N PRO A 18 1.38 5.58 -1.35
CA PRO A 18 1.82 6.40 -0.20
C PRO A 18 0.70 6.66 0.83
N GLN A 19 -0.51 6.14 0.60
CA GLN A 19 -1.69 6.31 1.44
C GLN A 19 -2.55 5.03 1.41
N TRP A 20 -3.16 4.69 2.54
CA TRP A 20 -4.17 3.63 2.63
C TRP A 20 -5.51 4.13 2.08
N TYR A 21 -6.04 3.47 1.05
CA TYR A 21 -7.33 3.80 0.45
C TYR A 21 -8.43 2.76 0.72
N GLY A 22 -8.15 1.70 1.50
CA GLY A 22 -9.09 0.58 1.76
C GLY A 22 -9.18 -0.41 0.60
N LYS A 23 -9.04 0.09 -0.63
CA LYS A 23 -9.00 -0.66 -1.87
C LYS A 23 -7.70 -0.35 -2.62
N CYS A 24 -7.04 -1.37 -3.15
CA CYS A 24 -5.88 -1.20 -4.00
C CYS A 24 -6.29 -0.52 -5.34
N PRO A 25 -5.69 0.62 -5.71
CA PRO A 25 -6.01 1.30 -6.96
C PRO A 25 -5.51 0.56 -8.20
N SER A 26 -4.55 -0.35 -8.05
CA SER A 26 -3.97 -1.11 -9.17
C SER A 26 -4.80 -2.34 -9.54
N CYS A 27 -5.11 -3.21 -8.56
CA CYS A 27 -5.85 -4.45 -8.80
C CYS A 27 -7.31 -4.44 -8.33
N GLY A 28 -7.72 -3.43 -7.56
CA GLY A 28 -9.06 -3.35 -6.99
C GLY A 28 -9.32 -4.26 -5.78
N ALA A 29 -8.30 -4.94 -5.26
CA ALA A 29 -8.44 -5.79 -4.08
C ALA A 29 -8.68 -4.96 -2.81
N TRP A 30 -9.59 -5.43 -1.97
CA TRP A 30 -9.86 -4.86 -0.64
C TRP A 30 -8.99 -5.56 0.42
N ASP A 31 -8.69 -4.86 1.51
CA ASP A 31 -7.94 -5.40 2.67
C ASP A 31 -6.56 -5.99 2.34
N SER A 32 -6.01 -5.64 1.19
CA SER A 32 -4.75 -6.19 0.68
C SER A 32 -3.57 -5.23 0.85
N LEU A 33 -3.79 -3.99 1.26
CA LEU A 33 -2.74 -2.99 1.46
C LEU A 33 -2.05 -3.20 2.82
N LYS A 34 -0.74 -3.42 2.83
CA LYS A 34 0.13 -3.61 4.00
C LYS A 34 1.07 -2.43 4.13
N GLU A 35 1.23 -1.87 5.33
CA GLU A 35 2.21 -0.80 5.58
C GLU A 35 3.64 -1.37 5.59
N GLU A 36 4.51 -0.78 4.78
CA GLU A 36 5.95 -1.00 4.68
C GLU A 36 6.64 0.31 5.08
N VAL A 37 7.61 0.23 6.01
CA VAL A 37 8.24 1.38 6.69
C VAL A 37 9.61 1.71 6.09
#